data_AF-A0AAV6CNF1-F1
#
_entry.id   AF-A0AAV6CNF1-F1
#
_cell.length_a   1.000
_cell.length_b   1.000
_cell.length_c   1.000
_cell.angle_alpha   90.00
_cell.angle_beta   90.00
_cell.angle_gamma   90.00
#
_symmetry.space_group_name_H-M   'P 1'
#
loop_
_entity.id
_entity.type
_entity.pdbx_description
1 polymer ?
#
loop_
_entity_poly.entity_id
_entity_poly.type
_entity_poly.pdbx_seq_one_letter_code
_entity_poly.pdbx_strand_id
1 'polypeptide(L)'
;GVEPLGLWKAVRQGAGGRRRTFDGLIDQFLPGTFEPPAFSLKLAHKDVSLATALARELGVPMRLANLALDELTEALNRGWGARDSRVAMLLQEERAGVKIAVPPDKIQEIIKQDA
;
A
#
# COMPACT_ATOMS: atom_id res chain seq x y z
N GLY A 1 16.65 16.50 13.64
CA GLY A 1 15.90 16.04 12.46
C GLY A 1 16.75 15.09 11.64
N VAL A 2 16.15 14.32 10.74
CA VAL A 2 16.89 13.43 9.82
C VAL A 2 17.43 14.29 8.66
N GLU A 3 18.67 14.02 8.23
CA GLU A 3 19.29 14.73 7.11
C GLU A 3 18.59 14.36 5.77
N PRO A 4 18.13 15.34 4.96
CA PRO A 4 17.30 15.08 3.79
C PRO A 4 17.92 14.17 2.73
N LEU A 5 19.20 14.31 2.40
CA LEU A 5 19.87 13.50 1.39
C LEU A 5 20.03 12.04 1.85
N GLY A 6 20.35 11.83 3.12
CA GLY A 6 20.39 10.53 3.77
C GLY A 6 19.02 9.86 3.77
N LEU A 7 17.96 10.60 4.08
CA LEU A 7 16.58 10.10 4.00
C LEU A 7 16.22 9.72 2.55
N TRP A 8 16.51 10.58 1.58
CA TRP A 8 16.26 10.30 0.17
C TRP A 8 16.99 9.04 -0.30
N LYS A 9 18.27 8.88 0.07
CA LYS A 9 19.07 7.69 -0.25
C LYS A 9 18.42 6.43 0.29
N ALA A 10 17.94 6.45 1.54
CA ALA A 10 17.26 5.32 2.17
C ALA A 10 15.94 4.98 1.45
N VAL A 11 15.09 5.98 1.17
CA VAL A 11 13.83 5.79 0.43
C VAL A 11 14.09 5.21 -0.96
N ARG A 12 15.07 5.76 -1.69
CA ARG A 12 15.43 5.33 -3.06
C ARG A 12 15.95 3.88 -3.11
N GLN A 13 16.54 3.39 -2.03
CA GLN A 13 17.04 2.02 -1.90
C GLN A 13 15.99 1.04 -1.36
N GLY A 14 14.90 1.54 -0.78
CA GLY A 14 13.79 0.73 -0.28
C GLY A 14 12.94 0.09 -1.38
N ALA A 15 12.02 -0.79 -0.98
CA ALA A 15 11.22 -1.63 -1.86
C ALA A 15 10.41 -0.86 -2.92
N GLY A 16 9.90 0.33 -2.58
CA GLY A 16 9.16 1.19 -3.51
C GLY A 16 10.04 2.17 -4.30
N GLY A 17 11.22 2.51 -3.79
CA GLY A 17 12.01 3.64 -4.32
C GLY A 17 12.57 3.44 -5.73
N ARG A 18 12.59 2.21 -6.25
CA ARG A 18 13.04 1.90 -7.61
C ARG A 18 11.91 1.58 -8.60
N ARG A 19 10.68 1.42 -8.12
CA ARG A 19 9.55 0.95 -8.92
C ARG A 19 8.86 2.13 -9.59
N ARG A 20 8.22 1.91 -10.74
CA ARG A 20 7.29 2.90 -11.28
C ARG A 20 6.04 2.92 -10.40
N THR A 21 5.35 4.06 -10.37
CA THR A 21 4.23 4.33 -9.46
C THR A 21 3.17 3.23 -9.44
N PHE A 22 2.85 2.62 -10.59
CA PHE A 22 1.78 1.63 -10.71
C PHE A 22 2.26 0.17 -10.78
N ASP A 23 3.57 -0.07 -10.86
CA ASP A 23 4.11 -1.43 -10.95
C ASP A 23 3.68 -2.28 -9.74
N GLY A 24 3.49 -1.67 -8.57
CA GLY A 24 3.05 -2.39 -7.38
C GLY A 24 1.61 -2.93 -7.44
N LEU A 25 0.77 -2.47 -8.36
CA LEU A 25 -0.63 -2.93 -8.49
C LEU A 25 -0.71 -4.34 -9.08
N ILE A 26 0.23 -4.71 -9.95
CA ILE A 26 0.27 -5.99 -10.64
C ILE A 26 0.53 -7.16 -9.70
N ASP A 27 1.13 -6.88 -8.54
CA ASP A 27 1.60 -7.90 -7.62
C ASP A 27 0.44 -8.57 -6.87
N GLN A 28 -0.57 -7.80 -6.42
CA GLN A 28 -1.68 -8.32 -5.60
C GLN A 28 -3.05 -7.72 -5.94
N PHE A 29 -3.12 -6.41 -6.22
CA PHE A 29 -4.40 -5.75 -6.43
C PHE A 29 -5.06 -6.15 -7.76
N LEU A 30 -4.36 -5.95 -8.89
CA LEU A 30 -4.91 -6.28 -10.21
C LEU A 30 -5.23 -7.77 -10.36
N PRO A 31 -4.39 -8.73 -9.90
CA PRO A 31 -4.76 -10.14 -9.90
C PRO A 31 -5.90 -10.49 -8.94
N GLY A 32 -6.19 -9.64 -7.94
CA GLY A 32 -7.13 -9.94 -6.86
C GLY A 32 -6.64 -11.00 -5.89
N THR A 33 -5.31 -11.18 -5.76
CA THR A 33 -4.68 -12.21 -4.93
C THR A 33 -3.88 -11.58 -3.81
N PHE A 34 -4.28 -11.80 -2.56
CA PHE A 34 -3.67 -11.17 -1.37
C PHE A 34 -2.91 -12.14 -0.46
N GLU A 35 -2.73 -13.38 -0.91
CA GLU A 35 -2.00 -14.43 -0.21
C GLU A 35 -1.03 -15.15 -1.18
N PRO A 36 0.23 -15.41 -0.80
CA PRO A 36 0.88 -14.95 0.42
C PRO A 36 1.11 -13.42 0.42
N PRO A 37 1.15 -12.76 1.60
CA PRO A 37 1.40 -11.33 1.67
C PRO A 37 2.86 -11.00 1.34
N ALA A 38 3.10 -9.98 0.51
CA ALA A 38 4.43 -9.39 0.38
C ALA A 38 4.74 -8.50 1.59
N PHE A 39 3.72 -7.79 2.09
CA PHE A 39 3.75 -7.07 3.35
C PHE A 39 2.35 -7.06 3.97
N SER A 40 2.20 -7.54 5.20
CA SER A 40 0.87 -7.74 5.79
C SER A 40 0.18 -6.42 6.14
N LEU A 41 -1.15 -6.40 6.01
CA LEU A 41 -1.96 -5.24 6.37
C LEU A 41 -1.74 -4.81 7.83
N LYS A 42 -1.59 -5.78 8.75
CA LYS A 42 -1.33 -5.49 10.16
C LYS A 42 -0.02 -4.73 10.38
N LEU A 43 1.04 -5.05 9.62
CA LEU A 43 2.31 -4.33 9.73
C LEU A 43 2.22 -2.94 9.09
N ALA A 44 1.55 -2.82 7.95
CA ALA A 44 1.30 -1.53 7.31
C ALA A 44 0.52 -0.57 8.21
N HIS A 45 -0.55 -1.04 8.83
CA HIS A 45 -1.32 -0.26 9.80
C HIS A 45 -0.48 0.19 10.99
N LYS A 46 0.32 -0.71 11.56
CA LYS A 46 1.23 -0.40 12.68
C LYS A 46 2.22 0.72 12.30
N ASP A 47 2.86 0.62 11.12
CA ASP A 47 3.86 1.60 10.71
C ASP A 47 3.23 2.99 10.45
N VAL A 48 2.04 3.05 9.82
CA VAL A 48 1.31 4.32 9.62
C VAL A 48 0.80 4.90 10.94
N SER A 49 0.37 4.05 11.89
CA SER A 49 -0.02 4.47 13.24
C SER A 49 1.14 5.13 13.99
N LEU A 50 2.34 4.53 13.93
CA LEU A 50 3.54 5.10 14.55
C LEU A 50 3.95 6.42 13.90
N ALA A 51 3.91 6.51 12.57
CA ALA A 51 4.25 7.73 11.85
C ALA A 51 3.30 8.90 12.17
N THR A 52 1.99 8.64 12.20
CA THR A 52 0.97 9.66 12.51
C THR A 52 0.99 10.08 13.99
N ALA A 53 1.30 9.16 14.91
CA ALA A 53 1.50 9.46 16.33
C ALA A 53 2.70 10.40 16.54
N LEU A 54 3.87 10.06 15.96
CA LEU A 54 5.06 10.91 16.05
C LEU A 54 4.82 12.30 15.44
N ALA A 55 4.12 12.37 14.30
CA ALA A 55 3.79 13.66 13.69
C ALA A 55 2.94 14.54 14.63
N ARG A 56 2.00 13.94 15.38
CA ARG A 56 1.19 14.65 16.37
C ARG A 56 2.03 15.20 17.52
N GLU A 57 2.96 14.40 18.05
CA GLU A 57 3.90 14.84 19.10
C GLU A 57 4.74 16.04 18.65
N LEU A 58 5.11 16.08 17.37
CA LEU A 58 5.91 17.15 16.77
C LEU A 58 5.09 18.31 16.20
N GLY A 59 3.76 18.27 16.29
CA GLY A 59 2.89 19.31 15.73
C GLY A 59 2.89 19.38 14.20
N VAL A 60 3.25 18.29 13.50
CA VAL A 60 3.31 18.21 12.03
C VAL A 60 1.98 17.69 11.46
N PRO A 61 1.29 18.45 10.61
CA PRO A 61 0.00 18.02 10.05
C PRO A 61 0.18 16.96 8.95
N MET A 62 -0.39 15.77 9.15
CA MET A 62 -0.28 14.61 8.25
C MET A 62 -1.65 14.17 7.68
N ARG A 63 -2.41 15.11 7.08
CA ARG A 63 -3.81 14.88 6.65
C ARG A 63 -4.03 13.60 5.85
N LEU A 64 -3.22 13.39 4.80
CA LEU A 64 -3.36 12.21 3.93
C LEU A 64 -3.00 10.90 4.65
N ALA A 65 -1.99 10.92 5.53
CA ALA A 65 -1.61 9.73 6.28
C ALA A 65 -2.65 9.35 7.33
N ASN A 66 -3.35 10.33 7.93
CA ASN A 66 -4.48 10.06 8.82
C ASN A 66 -5.66 9.42 8.06
N LEU A 67 -6.01 9.94 6.88
CA LEU A 67 -7.03 9.30 6.03
C LEU A 67 -6.62 7.88 5.63
N ALA A 68 -5.35 7.66 5.27
CA ALA A 68 -4.84 6.32 4.99
C ALA A 68 -4.90 5.41 6.22
N LEU A 69 -4.62 5.92 7.43
CA LEU A 69 -4.75 5.17 8.66
C LEU A 69 -6.19 4.71 8.91
N ASP A 70 -7.18 5.56 8.63
CA ASP A 70 -8.59 5.22 8.76
C ASP A 70 -8.97 4.08 7.81
N GLU A 71 -8.54 4.13 6.54
CA GLU A 71 -8.75 3.05 5.56
C GLU A 71 -8.11 1.72 6.00
N LEU A 72 -6.85 1.77 6.47
CA LEU A 72 -6.16 0.57 6.96
C LEU A 72 -6.84 0.01 8.22
N THR A 73 -7.40 0.88 9.07
CA THR A 73 -8.15 0.50 10.27
C THR A 73 -9.48 -0.17 9.90
N GLU A 74 -10.22 0.37 8.92
CA GLU A 74 -11.44 -0.25 8.42
C GLU A 74 -11.15 -1.65 7.84
N ALA A 75 -10.10 -1.77 7.01
CA ALA A 75 -9.68 -3.05 6.46
C ALA A 75 -9.25 -4.06 7.54
N LEU A 76 -8.58 -3.59 8.61
CA LEU A 76 -8.24 -4.43 9.76
C LEU A 76 -9.48 -4.92 10.52
N ASN A 77 -10.47 -4.06 10.72
CA ASN A 77 -11.72 -4.41 11.40
C ASN A 77 -12.52 -5.48 10.64
N ARG A 78 -12.28 -5.64 9.33
CA ARG A 78 -12.83 -6.72 8.49
C ARG A 78 -12.05 -8.04 8.60
N GLY A 79 -11.03 -8.11 9.45
CA GLY A 79 -10.23 -9.31 9.68
C GLY A 79 -9.15 -9.56 8.63
N TRP A 80 -8.83 -8.58 7.77
CA TRP A 80 -7.86 -8.77 6.67
C TRP A 80 -6.39 -8.62 7.09
N GLY A 81 -6.10 -8.56 8.38
CA GLY A 81 -4.76 -8.19 8.90
C GLY A 81 -3.60 -9.09 8.45
N ALA A 82 -3.86 -10.38 8.16
CA ALA A 82 -2.84 -11.32 7.70
C ALA A 82 -2.60 -11.28 6.18
N ARG A 83 -3.51 -10.67 5.41
CA ARG A 83 -3.42 -10.54 3.95
C ARG A 83 -2.45 -9.42 3.56
N ASP A 84 -2.07 -9.38 2.29
CA ASP A 84 -1.24 -8.28 1.77
C ASP A 84 -1.91 -6.92 2.04
N SER A 85 -1.10 -5.91 2.37
CA SER A 85 -1.55 -4.56 2.71
C SER A 85 -2.45 -3.92 1.65
N ARG A 86 -2.28 -4.27 0.37
CA ARG A 86 -3.13 -3.77 -0.73
C ARG A 86 -4.57 -4.27 -0.66
N VAL A 87 -4.89 -5.25 0.19
CA VAL A 87 -6.27 -5.70 0.44
C VAL A 87 -7.17 -4.55 0.92
N ALA A 88 -6.61 -3.51 1.53
CA ALA A 88 -7.37 -2.31 1.89
C ALA A 88 -8.00 -1.60 0.68
N MET A 89 -7.44 -1.78 -0.52
CA MET A 89 -8.01 -1.20 -1.76
C MET A 89 -9.38 -1.81 -2.12
N LEU A 90 -9.71 -3.02 -1.60
CA LEU A 90 -11.04 -3.61 -1.78
C LEU A 90 -12.15 -2.77 -1.17
N LEU A 91 -11.86 -1.95 -0.15
CA LEU A 91 -12.83 -0.99 0.38
C LEU A 91 -13.36 -0.05 -0.71
N GLN A 92 -12.48 0.38 -1.62
CA GLN A 92 -12.87 1.25 -2.71
C GLN A 92 -13.68 0.51 -3.79
N GLU A 93 -13.38 -0.76 -4.04
CA GLU A 93 -14.19 -1.60 -4.93
C GLU A 93 -15.61 -1.77 -4.41
N GLU A 94 -15.76 -2.04 -3.11
CA GLU A 94 -17.08 -2.15 -2.46
C GLU A 94 -17.87 -0.84 -2.54
N ARG A 95 -17.22 0.30 -2.24
CA ARG A 95 -17.84 1.63 -2.33
C ARG A 95 -18.29 1.96 -3.76
N ALA A 96 -17.54 1.49 -4.76
CA ALA A 96 -17.84 1.69 -6.16
C ALA A 96 -18.81 0.63 -6.74
N GLY A 97 -19.11 -0.45 -6.00
CA GLY A 97 -19.91 -1.56 -6.48
C GLY A 97 -19.25 -2.32 -7.65
N VAL A 98 -17.92 -2.32 -7.74
CA VAL A 98 -17.16 -3.01 -8.79
C VAL A 98 -16.35 -4.15 -8.21
N LYS A 99 -15.83 -5.02 -9.07
CA LYS A 99 -14.87 -6.06 -8.72
C LYS A 99 -13.72 -6.04 -9.70
N ILE A 100 -12.49 -5.88 -9.21
CA ILE A 100 -11.29 -5.87 -10.03
C ILE A 100 -10.54 -7.18 -9.81
N ALA A 101 -10.39 -7.95 -10.89
CA ALA A 101 -9.56 -9.15 -10.93
C ALA A 101 -9.17 -9.42 -12.39
N VAL A 102 -7.88 -9.40 -12.68
CA VAL A 102 -7.31 -9.54 -14.02
C VAL A 102 -6.44 -10.79 -14.06
N PRO A 103 -6.62 -11.69 -15.04
CA PRO A 103 -5.77 -12.86 -15.20
C PRO A 103 -4.27 -12.47 -15.30
N PRO A 104 -3.37 -13.11 -14.52
CA PRO A 104 -1.95 -12.75 -14.52
C PRO A 104 -1.29 -12.80 -15.90
N ASP A 105 -1.69 -13.74 -16.76
CA ASP A 105 -1.19 -13.87 -18.13
C ASP A 105 -1.51 -12.63 -18.98
N LYS A 106 -2.68 -12.02 -18.80
CA LYS A 106 -3.07 -10.78 -19.49
C LYS A 106 -2.28 -9.57 -19.01
N ILE A 107 -1.99 -9.51 -17.71
CA ILE A 107 -1.12 -8.46 -17.16
C ILE A 107 0.29 -8.59 -17.75
N GLN A 108 0.83 -9.81 -17.82
CA GLN A 108 2.16 -10.07 -18.40
C GLN A 108 2.21 -9.77 -19.90
N GLU A 109 1.13 -10.00 -20.65
CA GLU A 109 1.02 -9.65 -22.06
C GLU A 109 1.23 -8.13 -22.27
N ILE A 110 0.59 -7.29 -21.45
CA ILE A 110 0.75 -5.82 -21.51
C ILE A 110 2.18 -5.41 -21.13
N ILE A 111 2.73 -5.94 -20.05
CA ILE A 111 4.10 -5.59 -19.59
C ILE A 111 5.14 -5.91 -20.67
N LYS A 112 4.97 -7.01 -21.41
CA LYS A 112 5.89 -7.39 -22.50
C LYS A 112 5.79 -6.48 -23.71
N GLN A 113 4.64 -5.86 -23.96
CA GLN A 113 4.48 -4.89 -25.06
C GLN A 113 5.16 -3.55 -24.75
N ASP A 114 5.33 -3.23 -23.47
CA ASP A 114 6.00 -2.01 -22.99
C ASP A 114 7.54 -2.14 -22.88
N ALA A 115 8.10 -3.33 -23.10
CA ALA A 115 9.53 -3.66 -22.95
C ALA A 115 10.30 -3.53 -24.27
#